data_AF-A0A1H9TQ35-F1
#
_entry.id   AF-A0A1H9TQ35-F1
#
_cell.length_a   1.000
_cell.length_b   1.000
_cell.length_c   1.000
_cell.angle_alpha   90.00
_cell.angle_beta   90.00
_cell.angle_gamma   90.00
#
_symmetry.space_group_name_H-M   'P 1'
#
loop_
_entity.id
_entity.type
_entity.pdbx_description
1 polymer ?
#
loop_
_entity_poly.entity_id
_entity_poly.type
_entity_poly.pdbx_seq_one_letter_code
_entity_poly.pdbx_strand_id
1 'polypeptide(L)' 'MGLLKYALLGAAAVYGYQYATKKRVTDGKSLVDDFKEKSPEIIDKIKEFGQNMKRDFRQTSDLY' A
#
# COMPACT_ATOMS: atom_id res chain seq x y z
N MET A 1 -21.17 -15.46 4.29
CA MET A 1 -20.82 -14.78 3.01
C MET A 1 -19.84 -13.61 3.27
N GLY A 2 -18.66 -13.87 3.85
CA GLY A 2 -17.75 -12.79 4.28
C GLY A 2 -16.27 -13.14 4.18
N LEU A 3 -15.87 -14.30 4.69
CA LEU A 3 -14.45 -14.68 4.73
C LEU A 3 -13.85 -14.91 3.33
N LEU A 4 -14.58 -15.55 2.41
CA LEU A 4 -14.08 -15.84 1.07
C LEU A 4 -13.76 -14.57 0.27
N LYS A 5 -14.60 -13.54 0.32
CA LYS A 5 -14.34 -12.27 -0.38
C LYS A 5 -13.11 -11.54 0.18
N TYR A 6 -12.92 -11.55 1.50
CA TYR A 6 -11.74 -10.96 2.13
C TYR A 6 -10.48 -11.78 1.85
N ALA A 7 -10.58 -13.10 1.81
CA ALA A 7 -9.48 -13.98 1.42
C ALA A 7 -9.06 -13.74 -0.03
N LEU A 8 -10.02 -13.57 -0.96
CA LEU A 8 -9.74 -13.23 -2.35
C LEU A 8 -9.09 -11.85 -2.49
N LEU A 9 -9.60 -10.84 -1.76
CA LEU A 9 -8.98 -9.51 -1.73
C LEU A 9 -7.56 -9.55 -1.17
N GLY A 10 -7.33 -10.29 -0.08
CA GLY A 10 -6.00 -10.48 0.50
C GLY A 10 -5.05 -11.18 -0.46
N ALA A 11 -5.50 -12.26 -1.11
CA ALA A 11 -4.72 -12.97 -2.11
C ALA A 11 -4.35 -12.08 -3.31
N ALA A 12 -5.31 -11.31 -3.83
CA ALA A 12 -5.07 -10.39 -4.92
C ALA A 12 -4.06 -9.29 -4.53
N ALA A 13 -4.16 -8.74 -3.31
CA ALA A 13 -3.22 -7.75 -2.81
C ALA A 13 -1.80 -8.31 -2.70
N VAL A 14 -1.64 -9.52 -2.15
CA VAL A 14 -0.32 -10.17 -2.02
C VAL A 14 0.28 -10.48 -3.39
N TYR A 15 -0.51 -11.08 -4.29
CA TYR A 15 -0.03 -11.43 -5.62
C TYR A 15 0.29 -10.19 -6.46
N GLY A 16 -0.55 -9.16 -6.37
CA GLY A 16 -0.31 -7.86 -6.98
C GLY A 16 0.95 -7.20 -6.45
N TYR A 17 1.17 -7.23 -5.13
CA TYR A 17 2.38 -6.70 -4.50
C TYR A 17 3.64 -7.47 -4.93
N GLN A 18 3.59 -8.81 -4.94
CA GLN A 18 4.70 -9.64 -5.39
C GLN A 18 5.06 -9.37 -6.85
N TYR A 19 4.07 -9.20 -7.72
CA TYR A 19 4.30 -8.86 -9.11
C TYR A 19 4.85 -7.44 -9.27
N ALA A 20 4.28 -6.47 -8.54
CA ALA A 20 4.70 -5.08 -8.60
C ALA A 20 6.12 -4.86 -8.07
N THR A 21 6.53 -5.60 -7.04
CA THR A 21 7.89 -5.55 -6.46
C THR A 21 8.89 -6.45 -7.18
N LYS A 22 8.43 -7.31 -8.10
CA LYS A 22 9.32 -8.16 -8.89
C LYS A 22 10.24 -7.30 -9.72
N LYS A 23 11.55 -7.52 -9.56
CA LYS A 23 12.58 -6.85 -10.36
C LYS A 23 12.57 -7.38 -11.79
N ARG A 24 12.61 -6.47 -12.76
CA ARG A 24 12.75 -6.81 -14.18
C ARG A 24 14.20 -7.16 -14.50
N VAL A 25 14.39 -8.08 -15.43
CA VAL A 25 15.72 -8.52 -15.88
C VAL A 25 16.42 -7.44 -16.72
N THR A 26 15.65 -6.54 -17.35
CA THR A 26 16.15 -5.48 -18.24
C THR A 26 16.95 -4.40 -17.51
N ASP A 27 16.46 -3.95 -16.36
CA ASP A 27 16.92 -2.74 -15.68
C ASP A 27 17.07 -2.91 -14.17
N GLY A 28 16.72 -4.09 -13.63
CA GLY A 28 16.83 -4.39 -12.20
C GLY A 28 15.82 -3.65 -11.32
N LYS A 29 14.99 -2.78 -11.89
CA LYS A 29 13.93 -2.04 -11.19
C LYS A 29 12.63 -2.83 -11.16
N SER A 30 11.78 -2.54 -10.17
CA SER A 30 10.42 -3.05 -10.06
C SER A 30 9.39 -2.00 -10.48
N LEU A 31 8.15 -2.42 -10.74
CA LEU A 31 7.06 -1.48 -11.03
C LEU A 31 6.80 -0.52 -9.86
N VAL A 32 7.01 -0.98 -8.63
CA VAL A 32 6.94 -0.12 -7.43
C VAL A 32 8.05 0.93 -7.44
N ASP A 33 9.27 0.56 -7.84
CA ASP A 33 10.39 1.51 -7.93
C ASP A 33 10.11 2.58 -9.00
N ASP A 34 9.58 2.18 -10.15
CA ASP A 34 9.17 3.12 -11.20
C ASP A 34 8.06 4.06 -10.73
N PHE A 35 7.07 3.53 -10.01
CA PHE A 35 5.98 4.34 -9.48
C PHE A 35 6.50 5.36 -8.46
N LYS A 36 7.45 4.95 -7.63
CA LYS A 36 8.11 5.82 -6.65
C LYS A 36 8.96 6.90 -7.30
N GLU A 37 9.65 6.59 -8.40
CA GLU A 37 10.43 7.57 -9.17
C GLU A 37 9.54 8.54 -9.96
N LYS A 38 8.47 8.04 -10.59
CA LYS A 38 7.62 8.85 -11.48
C LYS A 38 6.56 9.67 -10.76
N SER A 39 6.12 9.24 -9.59
CA SER A 39 4.99 9.88 -8.89
C SER A 39 5.20 9.94 -7.38
N PRO A 40 6.27 10.63 -6.92
CA PRO A 40 6.55 10.80 -5.48
C PRO A 40 5.40 11.50 -4.74
N GLU A 41 4.72 12.46 -5.39
CA GLU A 41 3.55 13.16 -4.80
C GLU A 41 2.43 12.20 -4.38
N ILE A 42 2.22 11.10 -5.11
CA ILE A 42 1.18 10.13 -4.77
C ILE A 42 1.57 9.39 -3.49
N ILE A 43 2.85 9.06 -3.32
CA ILE A 43 3.37 8.43 -2.11
C ILE A 43 3.24 9.37 -0.92
N ASP A 44 3.54 10.65 -1.10
CA ASP A 44 3.42 11.64 -0.03
C ASP A 44 1.96 11.83 0.41
N LYS A 45 1.02 11.90 -0.54
CA LYS A 45 -0.43 11.92 -0.21
C LYS A 45 -0.89 10.67 0.53
N ILE A 46 -0.43 9.48 0.12
CA ILE A 46 -0.76 8.22 0.81
C ILE A 46 -0.20 8.22 2.24
N LYS A 47 1.04 8.70 2.43
CA LYS A 47 1.65 8.83 3.76
C LYS A 47 0.88 9.80 4.64
N GLU A 48 0.53 10.97 4.13
CA GLU A 48 -0.23 11.99 4.86
C GLU A 48 -1.60 11.44 5.28
N PHE A 49 -2.32 10.76 4.37
CA PHE A 49 -3.58 10.10 4.69
C PHE A 49 -3.43 9.06 5.82
N GLY A 50 -2.39 8.22 5.74
CA GLY A 50 -2.10 7.23 6.79
C GLY A 50 -1.73 7.87 8.13
N GLN A 51 -1.00 8.98 8.12
CA GLN A 51 -0.68 9.74 9.32
C GLN A 51 -1.93 10.37 9.95
N ASN A 52 -2.82 10.94 9.14
CA ASN A 52 -4.08 11.51 9.60
C ASN A 52 -4.96 10.43 10.23
N MET A 53 -5.15 9.28 9.57
CA MET A 53 -5.91 8.17 10.16
C MET A 53 -5.30 7.66 11.47
N LYS A 54 -3.97 7.57 11.55
CA LYS A 54 -3.28 7.13 12.78
C LYS A 54 -3.44 8.16 13.90
N ARG A 55 -3.45 9.46 13.57
CA ARG A 55 -3.67 10.55 14.51
C ARG A 55 -5.11 10.54 15.04
N ASP A 56 -6.08 10.38 14.16
CA ASP A 56 -7.49 10.27 14.51
C ASP A 56 -7.74 9.05 15.41
N PHE A 57 -7.16 7.90 15.05
CA PHE A 57 -7.26 6.69 15.85
C PHE A 57 -6.65 6.86 17.24
N ARG A 58 -5.48 7.49 17.34
CA ARG A 58 -4.85 7.83 18.62
C ARG A 58 -5.70 8.79 19.45
N GLN A 59 -6.24 9.84 18.84
CA GLN A 59 -7.12 10.77 19.55
C GLN A 59 -8.36 10.08 20.11
N THR A 60 -8.96 9.15 19.36
CA THR A 60 -10.10 8.38 19.87
C THR A 60 -9.71 7.35 20.94
N SER A 61 -8.51 6.78 20.88
CA SER A 61 -8.04 5.82 21.90
C SER A 61 -7.56 6.49 23.19
N ASP A 62 -7.06 7.72 23.13
CA ASP A 62 -6.65 8.49 24.31
C ASP A 62 -7.87 9.11 25.05
N LEU A 63 -9.05 9.11 24.42
CA LEU A 63 -10.32 9.60 24.98
C LEU A 63 -11.15 8.51 25.69
N TYR A 64 -10.70 7.25 25.73
CA TYR A 64 -11.39 6.11 26.34
C TYR A 64 -10.52 5.33 27.32
#